data_AF-A0A229UMV1-F1
#
_entry.id   AF-A0A229UMV1-F1
#
_cell.length_a   1.000
_cell.length_b   1.000
_cell.length_c   1.000
_cell.angle_alpha   90.00
_cell.angle_beta   90.00
_cell.angle_gamma   90.00
#
_symmetry.space_group_name_H-M   'P 1'
#
loop_
_entity.id
_entity.type
_entity.pdbx_description
1 polymer ?
#
loop_
_entity_poly.entity_id
_entity_poly.type
_entity_poly.pdbx_seq_one_letter_code
_entity_poly.pdbx_strand_id
1 'polypeptide(L)'
;MDPTEVPARLQEIIFAFPDNTRQERTWNRTFGRLLAGIPGQKGLRFEPEPHGALPMTSFRTTASAFPSIRLLTDVPIEAVTGKLLISSRSEPIESPGTLEAKGELEESETAASKETLPIEALYSRLQGHLAAIDHTGVNLPVQSIEPSKWEGLIRSLAAVTNLYRYPGEAWPFIIPATEAEFYQDITNFTPVRIPKFEWVFDAYTALPLFQFALVTDLSRQELEEAFPAPYGFAIPGLDSIFRSVRVDSPWKDGLEIRIDLYYRRSEGDPTDWETGKWLITDGGRIPPLSSL
;
A
#
# COMPACT_ATOMS: atom_id res chain seq x y z
N MET A 1 -37.26 -5.93 -9.30
CA MET A 1 -35.88 -5.90 -8.81
C MET A 1 -35.92 -5.26 -7.44
N ASP A 2 -35.38 -5.94 -6.44
CA ASP A 2 -35.36 -5.48 -5.05
C ASP A 2 -34.35 -4.32 -4.90
N PRO A 3 -34.67 -3.19 -4.24
CA PRO A 3 -33.77 -2.03 -4.16
C PRO A 3 -32.68 -2.15 -3.07
N THR A 4 -32.47 -3.32 -2.47
CA THR A 4 -31.69 -3.46 -1.23
C THR A 4 -30.28 -4.03 -1.37
N GLU A 5 -29.81 -4.39 -2.57
CA GLU A 5 -28.41 -4.76 -2.76
C GLU A 5 -27.57 -3.54 -3.12
N VAL A 6 -27.14 -2.81 -2.09
CA VAL A 6 -26.01 -1.87 -2.20
C VAL A 6 -24.83 -2.67 -2.76
N PRO A 7 -24.27 -2.37 -3.96
CA PRO A 7 -23.11 -3.08 -4.47
C PRO A 7 -21.97 -3.09 -3.44
N ALA A 8 -21.34 -4.25 -3.31
CA ALA A 8 -20.33 -4.54 -2.31
C ALA A 8 -19.04 -3.73 -2.56
N ARG A 9 -19.03 -2.45 -2.12
CA ARG A 9 -17.83 -1.61 -2.09
C ARG A 9 -16.71 -2.33 -1.35
N LEU A 10 -15.49 -2.17 -1.83
CA LEU A 10 -14.31 -2.68 -1.13
C LEU A 10 -14.18 -1.96 0.21
N GLN A 11 -14.35 -2.71 1.29
CA GLN A 11 -14.33 -2.16 2.65
C GLN A 11 -12.89 -1.94 3.13
N GLU A 12 -12.03 -2.92 2.89
CA GLU A 12 -10.69 -2.95 3.49
C GLU A 12 -9.71 -3.70 2.58
N ILE A 13 -8.50 -3.17 2.48
CA ILE A 13 -7.35 -3.84 1.90
C ILE A 13 -6.44 -4.26 3.04
N ILE A 14 -6.25 -5.57 3.19
CA ILE A 14 -5.50 -6.16 4.29
C ILE A 14 -4.19 -6.74 3.74
N PHE A 15 -3.07 -6.18 4.17
CA PHE A 15 -1.77 -6.82 4.05
C PHE A 15 -1.64 -7.86 5.17
N ALA A 16 -1.66 -9.14 4.81
CA ALA A 16 -1.54 -10.24 5.74
C ALA A 16 -0.13 -10.85 5.64
N PHE A 17 0.62 -10.79 6.74
CA PHE A 17 1.99 -11.29 6.82
C PHE A 17 2.07 -12.59 7.65
N PRO A 18 2.79 -13.61 7.18
CA PRO A 18 3.09 -14.80 7.96
C PRO A 18 3.68 -14.48 9.32
N ASP A 19 3.38 -15.27 10.35
CA ASP A 19 3.99 -15.16 11.68
C ASP A 19 4.46 -16.51 12.26
N ASN A 20 4.70 -17.48 11.37
CA ASN A 20 5.04 -18.87 11.70
C ASN A 20 6.42 -18.98 12.36
N THR A 21 7.39 -18.18 11.93
CA THR A 21 8.79 -18.23 12.41
C THR A 21 9.12 -17.08 13.37
N ARG A 22 10.22 -17.24 14.13
CA ARG A 22 10.73 -16.15 15.01
C ARG A 22 11.10 -14.92 14.18
N GLN A 23 11.72 -15.11 13.01
CA GLN A 23 12.16 -14.01 12.14
C GLN A 23 10.96 -13.21 11.61
N GLU A 24 9.90 -13.89 11.16
CA GLU A 24 8.64 -13.28 10.74
C GLU A 24 7.98 -12.48 11.86
N ARG A 25 7.84 -13.07 13.07
CA ARG A 25 7.29 -12.36 14.22
C ARG A 25 8.10 -11.11 14.60
N THR A 26 9.43 -11.20 14.56
CA THR A 26 10.29 -10.03 14.81
C THR A 26 10.08 -8.96 13.76
N TRP A 27 10.11 -9.31 12.48
CA TRP A 27 9.91 -8.37 11.39
C TRP A 27 8.55 -7.67 11.50
N ASN A 28 7.49 -8.45 11.68
CA ASN A 28 6.11 -8.02 11.87
C ASN A 28 5.97 -7.05 13.05
N ARG A 29 6.59 -7.36 14.19
CA ARG A 29 6.58 -6.48 15.38
C ARG A 29 7.30 -5.17 15.10
N THR A 30 8.47 -5.20 14.46
CA THR A 30 9.25 -3.99 14.16
C THR A 30 8.51 -3.09 13.16
N PHE A 31 7.96 -3.67 12.09
CA PHE A 31 7.14 -2.94 11.12
C PHE A 31 5.86 -2.38 11.76
N GLY A 32 5.17 -3.17 12.60
CA GLY A 32 4.03 -2.71 13.36
C GLY A 32 4.34 -1.52 14.29
N ARG A 33 5.49 -1.56 14.99
CA ARG A 33 5.95 -0.45 15.85
C ARG A 33 6.28 0.81 15.05
N LEU A 34 6.86 0.65 13.86
CA LEU A 34 7.11 1.77 12.95
C LEU A 34 5.80 2.47 12.59
N LEU A 35 4.82 1.72 12.09
CA LEU A 35 3.54 2.26 11.67
C LEU A 35 2.68 2.78 12.82
N ALA A 36 2.75 2.16 14.01
CA ALA A 36 2.07 2.64 15.21
C ALA A 36 2.63 3.97 15.73
N GLY A 37 3.80 4.41 15.26
CA GLY A 37 4.38 5.72 15.56
C GLY A 37 3.69 6.88 14.85
N ILE A 38 2.81 6.62 13.88
CA ILE A 38 2.09 7.64 13.12
C ILE A 38 1.06 8.34 14.05
N PRO A 39 1.09 9.68 14.17
CA PRO A 39 0.16 10.42 15.02
C PRO A 39 -1.33 10.21 14.67
N GLY A 40 -2.19 10.21 15.68
CA GLY A 40 -3.65 10.11 15.50
C GLY A 40 -4.16 8.71 15.13
N GLN A 41 -3.27 7.77 14.87
CA GLN A 41 -3.58 6.42 14.42
C GLN A 41 -3.92 5.48 15.59
N LYS A 42 -5.00 4.69 15.45
CA LYS A 42 -5.38 3.65 16.44
C LYS A 42 -5.07 2.26 15.89
N GLY A 43 -3.97 1.67 16.34
CA GLY A 43 -3.51 0.37 15.86
C GLY A 43 -3.12 0.39 14.38
N LEU A 44 -3.20 -0.75 13.70
CA LEU A 44 -2.71 -0.92 12.33
C LEU A 44 -3.85 -0.99 11.31
N ARG A 45 -4.84 -0.10 11.46
CA ARG A 45 -5.98 0.05 10.56
C ARG A 45 -6.17 1.52 10.24
N PHE A 46 -5.81 1.92 9.03
CA PHE A 46 -5.73 3.30 8.57
C PHE A 46 -7.01 3.65 7.82
N GLU A 47 -7.71 4.66 8.35
CA GLU A 47 -8.93 5.18 7.74
C GLU A 47 -8.58 6.23 6.68
N PRO A 48 -9.29 6.25 5.54
CA PRO A 48 -9.12 7.29 4.55
C PRO A 48 -9.80 8.60 4.97
N GLU A 49 -9.31 9.70 4.39
CA GLU A 49 -10.05 10.96 4.33
C GLU A 49 -10.79 11.04 2.98
N PRO A 50 -12.00 11.64 2.93
CA PRO A 50 -12.77 12.12 4.10
C PRO A 50 -13.31 10.95 4.95
N HIS A 51 -13.60 11.22 6.23
CA HIS A 51 -14.22 10.22 7.12
C HIS A 51 -15.44 9.51 6.48
N GLY A 52 -15.49 8.19 6.59
CA GLY A 52 -16.51 7.35 5.96
C GLY A 52 -16.23 6.97 4.49
N ALA A 53 -15.12 7.47 3.90
CA ALA A 53 -14.64 6.98 2.63
C ALA A 53 -14.08 5.55 2.73
N LEU A 54 -14.00 4.86 1.59
CA LEU A 54 -13.47 3.51 1.48
C LEU A 54 -12.55 3.40 0.25
N PRO A 55 -11.59 2.46 0.24
CA PRO A 55 -11.33 1.44 1.26
C PRO A 55 -10.43 1.93 2.42
N MET A 56 -10.48 1.22 3.54
CA MET A 56 -9.46 1.30 4.60
C MET A 56 -8.25 0.42 4.24
N THR A 57 -7.10 0.69 4.85
CA THR A 57 -5.92 -0.18 4.74
C THR A 57 -5.57 -0.74 6.10
N SER A 58 -5.21 -2.02 6.18
CA SER A 58 -4.75 -2.59 7.43
C SER A 58 -3.69 -3.67 7.29
N PHE A 59 -3.01 -3.91 8.40
CA PHE A 59 -1.90 -4.87 8.49
C PHE A 59 -2.23 -5.91 9.56
N ARG A 60 -2.10 -7.18 9.22
CA ARG A 60 -2.45 -8.31 10.08
C ARG A 60 -1.39 -9.41 9.97
N THR A 61 -1.30 -10.27 10.98
CA THR A 61 -0.60 -11.54 10.81
C THR A 61 -1.53 -12.64 10.31
N THR A 62 -0.96 -13.72 9.81
CA THR A 62 -1.68 -14.89 9.33
C THR A 62 -0.81 -16.14 9.45
N ALA A 63 -1.42 -17.30 9.60
CA ALA A 63 -0.73 -18.59 9.61
C ALA A 63 -0.30 -19.06 8.20
N SER A 64 -0.54 -18.28 7.14
CA SER A 64 -0.14 -18.67 5.78
C SER A 64 1.38 -18.76 5.64
N ALA A 65 1.84 -19.56 4.66
CA ALA A 65 3.28 -19.72 4.40
C ALA A 65 3.92 -18.51 3.69
N PHE A 66 3.11 -17.57 3.17
CA PHE A 66 3.59 -16.42 2.41
C PHE A 66 2.66 -15.20 2.57
N PRO A 67 3.18 -13.96 2.44
CA PRO A 67 2.36 -12.75 2.46
C PRO A 67 1.26 -12.76 1.40
N SER A 68 0.15 -12.10 1.73
CA SER A 68 -1.01 -11.98 0.84
C SER A 68 -1.71 -10.64 1.00
N ILE A 69 -2.50 -10.27 0.00
CA ILE A 69 -3.44 -9.16 0.05
C ILE A 69 -4.85 -9.73 0.10
N ARG A 70 -5.60 -9.37 1.13
CA ARG A 70 -7.03 -9.71 1.24
C ARG A 70 -7.87 -8.48 0.94
N LEU A 71 -8.84 -8.64 0.06
CA LEU A 71 -9.78 -7.62 -0.35
C LEU A 71 -11.12 -7.91 0.33
N LEU A 72 -11.53 -7.07 1.29
CA LEU A 72 -12.80 -7.25 1.99
C LEU A 72 -13.95 -6.72 1.14
N THR A 73 -14.46 -7.58 0.28
CA THR A 73 -15.63 -7.36 -0.59
C THR A 73 -16.29 -8.71 -0.87
N ASP A 74 -17.56 -8.68 -1.24
CA ASP A 74 -18.33 -9.86 -1.65
C ASP A 74 -18.14 -10.19 -3.15
N VAL A 75 -17.50 -9.30 -3.91
CA VAL A 75 -17.15 -9.58 -5.32
C VAL A 75 -15.95 -10.53 -5.36
N PRO A 76 -16.05 -11.67 -6.06
CA PRO A 76 -14.93 -12.59 -6.23
C PRO A 76 -13.77 -11.93 -6.97
N ILE A 77 -12.62 -11.86 -6.32
CA ILE A 77 -11.37 -11.38 -6.87
C ILE A 77 -10.30 -12.41 -6.51
N GLU A 78 -9.54 -12.88 -7.48
CA GLU A 78 -8.39 -13.75 -7.22
C GLU A 78 -7.31 -13.47 -8.26
N ALA A 79 -6.08 -13.29 -7.78
CA ALA A 79 -4.88 -13.24 -8.60
C ALA A 79 -3.72 -13.88 -7.85
N VAL A 80 -2.93 -14.68 -8.57
CA VAL A 80 -1.71 -15.29 -8.06
C VAL A 80 -0.55 -14.85 -8.93
N THR A 81 0.50 -14.36 -8.28
CA THR A 81 1.70 -13.81 -8.92
C THR A 81 2.92 -14.29 -8.14
N GLY A 82 3.66 -15.24 -8.71
CA GLY A 82 4.68 -15.98 -7.97
C GLY A 82 4.09 -16.67 -6.73
N LYS A 83 4.56 -16.29 -5.53
CA LYS A 83 4.05 -16.80 -4.24
C LYS A 83 2.99 -15.87 -3.61
N LEU A 84 2.80 -14.66 -4.15
CA LEU A 84 1.83 -13.69 -3.64
C LEU A 84 0.42 -14.07 -4.09
N LEU A 85 -0.49 -14.16 -3.12
CA LEU A 85 -1.92 -14.33 -3.34
C LEU A 85 -2.65 -13.02 -3.06
N ILE A 86 -3.46 -12.59 -4.02
CA ILE A 86 -4.43 -11.50 -3.87
C ILE A 86 -5.81 -12.14 -3.97
N SER A 87 -6.65 -12.01 -2.96
CA SER A 87 -8.00 -12.59 -3.03
C SER A 87 -9.05 -11.80 -2.27
N SER A 88 -10.29 -11.86 -2.73
CA SER A 88 -11.47 -11.62 -1.91
C SER A 88 -11.65 -12.76 -0.91
N ARG A 89 -12.42 -12.53 0.16
CA ARG A 89 -12.66 -13.52 1.25
C ARG A 89 -13.10 -14.90 0.75
N SER A 90 -12.66 -15.94 1.45
CA SER A 90 -13.35 -17.24 1.52
C SER A 90 -13.39 -17.89 2.92
N GLU A 91 -12.66 -17.38 3.93
CA GLU A 91 -12.62 -17.97 5.29
C GLU A 91 -12.70 -16.90 6.41
N PRO A 92 -13.16 -17.26 7.63
CA PRO A 92 -13.31 -16.33 8.75
C PRO A 92 -11.97 -15.74 9.19
N ILE A 93 -12.00 -14.48 9.63
CA ILE A 93 -10.86 -13.86 10.31
C ILE A 93 -10.67 -14.61 11.63
N GLU A 94 -9.66 -15.48 11.73
CA GLU A 94 -9.17 -15.87 13.06
C GLU A 94 -8.74 -14.59 13.79
N SER A 95 -9.16 -14.49 15.05
CA SER A 95 -8.98 -13.37 15.98
C SER A 95 -7.70 -12.56 15.74
N PRO A 96 -7.71 -11.23 15.96
CA PRO A 96 -6.62 -10.35 15.59
C PRO A 96 -5.29 -10.85 16.17
N GLY A 97 -4.49 -11.49 15.31
CA GLY A 97 -3.05 -11.60 15.48
C GLY A 97 -2.52 -10.17 15.52
N THR A 98 -2.53 -9.61 16.71
CA THR A 98 -2.11 -8.24 16.92
C THR A 98 -0.60 -8.26 16.73
N LEU A 99 -0.08 -7.32 15.94
CA LEU A 99 1.34 -7.02 15.99
C LEU A 99 1.63 -6.47 17.38
N GLU A 100 1.81 -7.34 18.37
CA GLU A 100 1.92 -6.96 19.78
C GLU A 100 3.24 -6.20 19.99
N ALA A 101 3.10 -4.95 20.44
CA ALA A 101 4.20 -4.02 20.63
C ALA A 101 5.01 -4.24 21.93
N LYS A 102 4.92 -5.40 22.57
CA LYS A 102 5.60 -5.66 23.85
C LYS A 102 6.70 -6.71 23.70
N GLY A 103 7.94 -6.24 23.75
CA GLY A 103 9.15 -7.05 23.75
C GLY A 103 10.36 -6.18 23.38
N GLU A 104 11.46 -6.38 24.10
CA GLU A 104 12.75 -5.73 23.82
C GLU A 104 13.20 -6.09 22.38
N LEU A 105 13.75 -5.10 21.67
CA LEU A 105 14.33 -5.30 20.34
C LEU A 105 15.67 -6.01 20.56
N GLU A 106 15.78 -7.26 20.13
CA GLU A 106 17.06 -7.96 20.08
C GLU A 106 17.58 -7.96 18.64
N GLU A 107 18.84 -7.57 18.48
CA GLU A 107 19.53 -7.53 17.19
C GLU A 107 19.60 -8.93 16.57
N SER A 108 19.20 -9.04 15.31
CA SER A 108 19.33 -10.25 14.50
C SER A 108 20.41 -10.02 13.44
N GLU A 109 21.49 -10.77 13.50
CA GLU A 109 22.50 -10.78 12.44
C GLU A 109 21.98 -11.57 11.22
N THR A 110 21.69 -10.88 10.11
CA THR A 110 21.48 -11.51 8.80
C THR A 110 22.50 -11.00 7.79
N ALA A 111 23.13 -11.93 7.08
CA ALA A 111 24.11 -11.66 6.04
C ALA A 111 23.45 -10.95 4.84
N ALA A 112 23.95 -9.76 4.53
CA ALA A 112 23.48 -8.91 3.45
C ALA A 112 23.92 -9.44 2.08
N SER A 113 22.99 -9.48 1.12
CA SER A 113 23.36 -9.44 -0.30
C SER A 113 22.37 -8.54 -1.07
N LYS A 114 22.93 -7.61 -1.85
CA LYS A 114 22.31 -6.51 -2.63
C LYS A 114 21.42 -5.53 -1.83
N GLU A 115 22.04 -4.46 -1.33
CA GLU A 115 21.44 -3.12 -1.10
C GLU A 115 20.09 -3.04 -0.35
N THR A 116 19.69 -4.06 0.42
CA THR A 116 18.52 -4.03 1.29
C THR A 116 18.88 -3.56 2.70
N LEU A 117 17.94 -2.90 3.37
CA LEU A 117 18.08 -2.39 4.73
C LEU A 117 17.32 -3.30 5.71
N PRO A 118 17.93 -3.75 6.83
CA PRO A 118 17.19 -4.43 7.89
C PRO A 118 16.02 -3.58 8.43
N ILE A 119 14.91 -4.22 8.78
CA ILE A 119 13.71 -3.52 9.27
C ILE A 119 13.98 -2.75 10.58
N GLU A 120 14.90 -3.22 11.41
CA GLU A 120 15.34 -2.56 12.63
C GLU A 120 16.08 -1.26 12.33
N ALA A 121 16.89 -1.23 11.27
CA ALA A 121 17.60 -0.03 10.84
C ALA A 121 16.64 0.98 10.19
N LEU A 122 15.60 0.52 9.48
CA LEU A 122 14.52 1.39 9.03
C LEU A 122 13.79 2.03 10.23
N TYR A 123 13.43 1.20 11.22
CA TYR A 123 12.73 1.66 12.41
C TYR A 123 13.55 2.67 13.20
N SER A 124 14.83 2.39 13.49
CA SER A 124 15.67 3.30 14.28
C SER A 124 15.87 4.66 13.64
N ARG A 125 15.86 4.73 12.30
CA ARG A 125 16.03 5.98 11.53
C ARG A 125 14.73 6.77 11.38
N LEU A 126 13.56 6.13 11.45
CA LEU A 126 12.26 6.76 11.20
C LEU A 126 11.38 6.88 12.44
N GLN A 127 11.71 6.22 13.54
CA GLN A 127 10.90 6.27 14.75
C GLN A 127 10.75 7.72 15.22
N GLY A 128 9.50 8.18 15.32
CA GLY A 128 9.18 9.56 15.71
C GLY A 128 9.11 10.56 14.56
N HIS A 129 9.45 10.15 13.34
CA HIS A 129 9.48 11.00 12.15
C HIS A 129 8.38 10.71 11.13
N LEU A 130 7.59 9.64 11.32
CA LEU A 130 6.47 9.32 10.43
C LEU A 130 5.24 10.18 10.76
N ALA A 131 4.75 10.90 9.76
CA ALA A 131 3.58 11.76 9.87
C ALA A 131 2.29 11.06 9.38
N ALA A 132 2.36 10.26 8.32
CA ALA A 132 1.21 9.58 7.73
C ALA A 132 1.63 8.41 6.81
N ILE A 133 0.67 7.58 6.42
CA ILE A 133 0.76 6.76 5.20
C ILE A 133 0.15 7.59 4.08
N ASP A 134 0.91 7.81 3.01
CA ASP A 134 0.39 8.43 1.79
C ASP A 134 -0.52 7.40 1.10
N HIS A 135 0.10 6.40 0.49
CA HIS A 135 -0.58 5.26 -0.11
C HIS A 135 0.18 3.96 0.14
N THR A 136 -0.51 2.86 -0.09
CA THR A 136 0.11 1.53 -0.19
C THR A 136 -0.02 1.03 -1.62
N GLY A 137 0.69 -0.03 -1.98
CA GLY A 137 0.57 -0.55 -3.34
C GLY A 137 1.18 -1.91 -3.52
N VAL A 138 0.94 -2.46 -4.69
CA VAL A 138 1.57 -3.69 -5.15
C VAL A 138 2.04 -3.53 -6.58
N ASN A 139 3.29 -3.93 -6.82
CA ASN A 139 3.80 -4.08 -8.17
C ASN A 139 3.77 -5.55 -8.55
N LEU A 140 3.14 -5.81 -9.69
CA LEU A 140 2.99 -7.14 -10.27
C LEU A 140 3.85 -7.21 -11.53
N PRO A 141 4.94 -8.00 -11.53
CA PRO A 141 5.78 -8.15 -12.70
C PRO A 141 4.97 -8.58 -13.92
N VAL A 142 5.16 -7.92 -15.06
CA VAL A 142 4.49 -8.28 -16.32
C VAL A 142 4.73 -9.73 -16.75
N GLN A 143 5.84 -10.31 -16.30
CA GLN A 143 6.20 -11.70 -16.58
C GLN A 143 5.48 -12.71 -15.66
N SER A 144 4.87 -12.25 -14.58
CA SER A 144 4.23 -13.08 -13.54
C SER A 144 2.72 -13.20 -13.66
N ILE A 145 2.09 -12.35 -14.47
CA ILE A 145 0.64 -12.32 -14.69
C ILE A 145 0.33 -12.06 -16.16
N GLU A 146 -0.56 -12.88 -16.73
CA GLU A 146 -0.99 -12.70 -18.12
C GLU A 146 -1.77 -11.38 -18.27
N PRO A 147 -1.60 -10.64 -19.38
CA PRO A 147 -2.30 -9.37 -19.59
C PRO A 147 -3.82 -9.46 -19.43
N SER A 148 -4.44 -10.56 -19.89
CA SER A 148 -5.88 -10.79 -19.73
C SER A 148 -6.32 -10.99 -18.27
N LYS A 149 -5.46 -11.60 -17.43
CA LYS A 149 -5.70 -11.77 -15.99
C LYS A 149 -5.52 -10.44 -15.26
N TRP A 150 -4.53 -9.64 -15.66
CA TRP A 150 -4.38 -8.26 -15.18
C TRP A 150 -5.62 -7.42 -15.50
N GLU A 151 -6.08 -7.42 -16.76
CA GLU A 151 -7.31 -6.74 -17.16
C GLU A 151 -8.56 -7.27 -16.42
N GLY A 152 -8.62 -8.57 -16.16
CA GLY A 152 -9.64 -9.18 -15.31
C GLY A 152 -9.62 -8.61 -13.88
N LEU A 153 -8.44 -8.58 -13.25
CA LEU A 153 -8.25 -8.01 -11.91
C LEU A 153 -8.67 -6.54 -11.85
N ILE A 154 -8.20 -5.71 -12.80
CA ILE A 154 -8.53 -4.28 -12.86
C ILE A 154 -10.04 -4.07 -13.03
N ARG A 155 -10.71 -4.89 -13.84
CA ARG A 155 -12.17 -4.82 -14.00
C ARG A 155 -12.92 -5.18 -12.72
N SER A 156 -12.51 -6.26 -12.03
CA SER A 156 -13.15 -6.63 -10.77
C SER A 156 -12.92 -5.59 -9.67
N LEU A 157 -11.73 -4.97 -9.62
CA LEU A 157 -11.45 -3.87 -8.71
C LEU A 157 -12.30 -2.63 -9.03
N ALA A 158 -12.42 -2.26 -10.31
CA ALA A 158 -13.25 -1.14 -10.75
C ALA A 158 -14.74 -1.31 -10.41
N ALA A 159 -15.21 -2.56 -10.27
CA ALA A 159 -16.58 -2.86 -9.85
C ALA A 159 -16.87 -2.50 -8.38
N VAL A 160 -15.84 -2.41 -7.55
CA VAL A 160 -15.98 -2.25 -6.09
C VAL A 160 -15.21 -1.06 -5.52
N THR A 161 -14.54 -0.28 -6.37
CA THR A 161 -13.76 0.90 -5.96
C THR A 161 -13.95 2.08 -6.91
N ASN A 162 -13.47 3.26 -6.49
CA ASN A 162 -13.19 4.37 -7.41
C ASN A 162 -11.75 4.21 -7.93
N LEU A 163 -11.60 3.40 -8.97
CA LEU A 163 -10.31 3.12 -9.63
C LEU A 163 -10.10 4.11 -10.77
N TYR A 164 -8.96 4.81 -10.78
CA TYR A 164 -8.60 5.79 -11.81
C TYR A 164 -7.32 5.38 -12.52
N ARG A 165 -7.21 5.74 -13.80
CA ARG A 165 -5.99 5.48 -14.58
C ARG A 165 -4.90 6.47 -14.20
N TYR A 166 -3.66 6.01 -14.17
CA TYR A 166 -2.53 6.91 -14.30
C TYR A 166 -2.35 7.26 -15.80
N PRO A 167 -2.19 8.53 -16.19
CA PRO A 167 -1.95 8.91 -17.58
C PRO A 167 -0.64 8.31 -18.12
N GLY A 168 -0.74 7.53 -19.19
CA GLY A 168 0.42 6.99 -19.92
C GLY A 168 0.98 5.66 -19.38
N GLU A 169 0.61 5.24 -18.16
CA GLU A 169 1.12 4.03 -17.53
C GLU A 169 0.00 3.10 -17.04
N ALA A 170 0.28 1.80 -16.98
CA ALA A 170 -0.67 0.79 -16.51
C ALA A 170 -0.70 0.70 -14.97
N TRP A 171 -0.78 1.86 -14.30
CA TRP A 171 -0.64 1.98 -12.84
C TRP A 171 -1.91 2.58 -12.21
N PRO A 172 -3.07 1.90 -12.26
CA PRO A 172 -4.27 2.49 -11.71
C PRO A 172 -4.23 2.63 -10.19
N PHE A 173 -4.87 3.69 -9.70
CA PHE A 173 -4.95 4.01 -8.28
C PHE A 173 -6.39 3.93 -7.80
N ILE A 174 -6.58 3.36 -6.62
CA ILE A 174 -7.82 3.48 -5.86
C ILE A 174 -7.78 4.82 -5.12
N ILE A 175 -8.69 5.72 -5.46
CA ILE A 175 -8.93 6.92 -4.67
C ILE A 175 -10.07 6.64 -3.68
N PRO A 176 -9.91 7.00 -2.40
CA PRO A 176 -10.98 6.79 -1.44
C PRO A 176 -12.18 7.67 -1.76
N ALA A 177 -13.36 7.06 -1.68
CA ALA A 177 -14.62 7.70 -2.00
C ALA A 177 -15.66 7.41 -0.92
N THR A 178 -16.48 8.42 -0.62
CA THR A 178 -17.73 8.22 0.14
C THR A 178 -18.69 7.34 -0.66
N GLU A 179 -19.80 6.93 -0.03
CA GLU A 179 -20.82 6.16 -0.73
C GLU A 179 -21.41 6.91 -1.94
N ALA A 180 -21.76 8.18 -1.77
CA ALA A 180 -22.31 8.99 -2.86
C ALA A 180 -21.34 9.11 -4.05
N GLU A 181 -20.06 9.33 -3.75
CA GLU A 181 -19.00 9.45 -4.76
C GLU A 181 -18.66 8.12 -5.44
N PHE A 182 -18.86 7.00 -4.74
CA PHE A 182 -18.74 5.70 -5.37
C PHE A 182 -19.75 5.54 -6.52
N TYR A 183 -20.97 6.05 -6.35
CA TYR A 183 -22.01 5.98 -7.38
C TYR A 183 -21.94 7.11 -8.42
N GLN A 184 -21.55 8.31 -8.01
CA GLN A 184 -21.67 9.53 -8.83
C GLN A 184 -20.32 10.08 -9.31
N ASP A 185 -19.23 9.37 -9.01
CA ASP A 185 -17.86 9.83 -9.18
C ASP A 185 -17.46 10.97 -8.22
N ILE A 186 -16.17 11.21 -8.13
CA ILE A 186 -15.58 12.25 -7.29
C ILE A 186 -15.60 13.58 -8.03
N THR A 187 -16.29 14.57 -7.47
CA THR A 187 -16.39 15.92 -8.05
C THR A 187 -15.94 17.03 -7.10
N ASN A 188 -15.77 16.72 -5.81
CA ASN A 188 -15.33 17.66 -4.78
C ASN A 188 -13.87 17.39 -4.36
N PHE A 189 -13.00 18.37 -4.52
CA PHE A 189 -11.57 18.27 -4.19
C PHE A 189 -11.17 19.08 -2.96
N THR A 190 -12.15 19.59 -2.21
CA THR A 190 -11.91 20.29 -0.94
C THR A 190 -11.21 19.39 0.09
N PRO A 191 -11.64 18.13 0.33
CA PRO A 191 -10.81 17.20 1.08
C PRO A 191 -9.62 16.77 0.21
N VAL A 192 -8.42 16.81 0.79
CA VAL A 192 -7.22 16.24 0.17
C VAL A 192 -7.42 14.73 0.04
N ARG A 193 -7.33 14.20 -1.19
CA ARG A 193 -7.51 12.78 -1.46
C ARG A 193 -6.19 12.17 -1.87
N ILE A 194 -5.49 11.67 -0.87
CA ILE A 194 -4.33 10.84 -1.13
C ILE A 194 -4.82 9.49 -1.67
N PRO A 195 -4.27 8.99 -2.79
CA PRO A 195 -4.56 7.64 -3.26
C PRO A 195 -4.42 6.63 -2.10
N LYS A 196 -5.26 5.59 -2.06
CA LYS A 196 -5.12 4.56 -1.02
C LYS A 196 -4.29 3.38 -1.46
N PHE A 197 -4.46 3.01 -2.72
CA PHE A 197 -3.81 1.83 -3.24
C PHE A 197 -3.38 2.01 -4.68
N GLU A 198 -2.11 1.76 -4.94
CA GLU A 198 -1.53 1.71 -6.28
C GLU A 198 -1.40 0.27 -6.76
N TRP A 199 -1.89 -0.01 -7.96
CA TRP A 199 -1.68 -1.28 -8.65
C TRP A 199 -0.75 -1.04 -9.82
N VAL A 200 0.47 -1.58 -9.79
CA VAL A 200 1.47 -1.35 -10.84
C VAL A 200 1.64 -2.62 -11.68
N PHE A 201 1.31 -2.56 -12.97
CA PHE A 201 1.73 -3.59 -13.92
C PHE A 201 3.18 -3.32 -14.34
N ASP A 202 4.11 -4.01 -13.69
CA ASP A 202 5.50 -3.58 -13.58
C ASP A 202 6.41 -4.31 -14.58
N ALA A 203 6.96 -3.58 -15.54
CA ALA A 203 7.88 -4.12 -16.54
C ALA A 203 9.34 -4.23 -16.05
N TYR A 204 9.65 -3.68 -14.88
CA TYR A 204 11.01 -3.47 -14.39
C TYR A 204 11.43 -4.45 -13.29
N THR A 205 10.46 -4.96 -12.52
CA THR A 205 10.74 -5.90 -11.42
C THR A 205 10.51 -7.36 -11.83
N ALA A 206 11.26 -8.27 -11.21
CA ALA A 206 11.15 -9.71 -11.45
C ALA A 206 10.29 -10.44 -10.40
N LEU A 207 10.14 -9.85 -9.22
CA LEU A 207 9.33 -10.35 -8.12
C LEU A 207 8.18 -9.37 -7.83
N PRO A 208 7.04 -9.87 -7.35
CA PRO A 208 6.03 -8.99 -6.75
C PRO A 208 6.67 -8.11 -5.69
N LEU A 209 6.18 -6.88 -5.55
CA LEU A 209 6.70 -5.93 -4.58
C LEU A 209 5.55 -5.30 -3.81
N PHE A 210 5.66 -5.28 -2.48
CA PHE A 210 4.83 -4.42 -1.65
C PHE A 210 5.48 -3.04 -1.55
N GLN A 211 4.68 -2.03 -1.88
CA GLN A 211 5.08 -0.63 -1.82
C GLN A 211 4.34 0.05 -0.68
N PHE A 212 5.09 0.72 0.19
CA PHE A 212 4.52 1.55 1.25
C PHE A 212 5.10 2.96 1.11
N ALA A 213 4.25 3.91 0.74
CA ALA A 213 4.64 5.30 0.63
C ALA A 213 4.30 6.02 1.95
N LEU A 214 5.31 6.50 2.65
CA LEU A 214 5.19 7.08 3.99
C LEU A 214 5.57 8.56 3.93
N VAL A 215 4.80 9.38 4.66
CA VAL A 215 5.10 10.80 4.83
C VAL A 215 5.96 10.98 6.06
N THR A 216 7.06 11.72 5.90
CA THR A 216 7.95 12.06 7.02
C THR A 216 7.89 13.54 7.35
N ASP A 217 8.35 13.89 8.56
CA ASP A 217 8.65 15.26 8.95
C ASP A 217 10.12 15.63 8.68
N LEU A 218 10.86 14.85 7.90
CA LEU A 218 12.29 15.08 7.63
C LEU A 218 12.47 15.86 6.33
N SER A 219 13.38 16.84 6.35
CA SER A 219 13.80 17.52 5.12
C SER A 219 14.50 16.55 4.17
N ARG A 220 14.65 16.97 2.90
CA ARG A 220 15.39 16.21 1.90
C ARG A 220 16.80 15.84 2.34
N GLN A 221 17.53 16.80 2.90
CA GLN A 221 18.89 16.56 3.38
C GLN A 221 18.90 15.52 4.51
N GLU A 222 18.03 15.67 5.50
CA GLU A 222 17.95 14.73 6.64
C GLU A 222 17.61 13.30 6.18
N LEU A 223 16.69 13.14 5.22
CA LEU A 223 16.33 11.83 4.66
C LEU A 223 17.44 11.21 3.82
N GLU A 224 18.12 12.00 2.98
CA GLU A 224 19.25 11.53 2.18
C GLU A 224 20.45 11.14 3.07
N GLU A 225 20.69 11.86 4.17
CA GLU A 225 21.70 11.53 5.18
C GLU A 225 21.32 10.29 6.00
N ALA A 226 20.04 10.12 6.35
CA ALA A 226 19.54 8.93 7.04
C ALA A 226 19.59 7.68 6.15
N PHE A 227 19.39 7.84 4.84
CA PHE A 227 19.37 6.76 3.85
C PHE A 227 20.33 7.05 2.70
N PRO A 228 21.65 6.99 2.93
CA PRO A 228 22.64 7.21 1.90
C PRO A 228 22.66 6.03 0.91
N ALA A 229 23.28 6.25 -0.25
CA ALA A 229 23.59 5.16 -1.16
C ALA A 229 24.50 4.11 -0.47
N PRO A 230 24.35 2.81 -0.77
CA PRO A 230 23.41 2.27 -1.77
C PRO A 230 22.00 1.98 -1.23
N TYR A 231 21.77 2.10 0.08
CA TYR A 231 20.51 1.66 0.73
C TYR A 231 19.32 2.54 0.37
N GLY A 232 19.55 3.86 0.30
CA GLY A 232 18.59 4.80 -0.25
C GLY A 232 18.92 5.15 -1.69
N PHE A 233 17.89 5.26 -2.51
CA PHE A 233 17.98 5.65 -3.91
C PHE A 233 16.82 6.57 -4.28
N ALA A 234 16.98 7.27 -5.39
CA ALA A 234 15.90 8.03 -6.01
C ALA A 234 15.43 7.29 -7.26
N ILE A 235 14.12 7.30 -7.50
CA ILE A 235 13.56 6.84 -8.76
C ILE A 235 13.72 7.98 -9.77
N PRO A 236 14.27 7.73 -10.97
CA PRO A 236 14.50 8.79 -11.95
C PRO A 236 13.26 9.64 -12.22
N GLY A 237 13.37 10.95 -12.01
CA GLY A 237 12.26 11.90 -12.22
C GLY A 237 11.41 12.14 -10.97
N LEU A 238 11.61 11.38 -9.90
CA LEU A 238 10.94 11.52 -8.61
C LEU A 238 11.91 11.94 -7.49
N ASP A 239 13.15 12.28 -7.84
CA ASP A 239 14.24 12.61 -6.93
C ASP A 239 13.93 13.77 -5.97
N SER A 240 13.04 14.68 -6.37
CA SER A 240 12.60 15.82 -5.57
C SER A 240 11.38 15.52 -4.69
N ILE A 241 10.77 14.34 -4.82
CA ILE A 241 9.50 13.99 -4.18
C ILE A 241 9.73 13.08 -2.97
N PHE A 242 10.50 12.00 -3.15
CA PHE A 242 10.76 11.03 -2.09
C PHE A 242 12.11 10.34 -2.24
N ARG A 243 12.54 9.69 -1.15
CA ARG A 243 13.68 8.78 -1.08
C ARG A 243 13.17 7.35 -0.93
N SER A 244 13.62 6.43 -1.78
CA SER A 244 13.20 5.03 -1.74
C SER A 244 14.24 4.14 -1.06
N VAL A 245 13.78 3.13 -0.33
CA VAL A 245 14.61 2.08 0.26
C VAL A 245 13.99 0.71 0.04
N ARG A 246 14.82 -0.31 -0.19
CA ARG A 246 14.38 -1.72 -0.14
C ARG A 246 14.64 -2.29 1.24
N VAL A 247 13.67 -3.01 1.81
CA VAL A 247 13.75 -3.54 3.16
C VAL A 247 13.96 -5.05 3.11
N ASP A 248 14.95 -5.55 3.86
CA ASP A 248 15.15 -6.99 4.03
C ASP A 248 13.94 -7.59 4.74
N SER A 249 13.51 -8.76 4.28
CA SER A 249 12.37 -9.45 4.85
C SER A 249 12.55 -10.96 4.81
N PRO A 250 11.83 -11.72 5.66
CA PRO A 250 11.81 -13.18 5.62
C PRO A 250 11.28 -13.76 4.28
N TRP A 251 10.63 -12.93 3.46
CA TRP A 251 9.93 -13.37 2.25
C TRP A 251 10.64 -12.99 0.94
N LYS A 252 11.89 -12.52 1.04
CA LYS A 252 12.70 -12.00 -0.09
C LYS A 252 12.87 -12.95 -1.27
N ASP A 253 12.70 -14.25 -1.07
CA ASP A 253 12.76 -15.26 -2.13
C ASP A 253 11.50 -15.26 -3.05
N GLY A 254 10.50 -14.44 -2.76
CA GLY A 254 9.29 -14.35 -3.61
C GLY A 254 8.54 -13.02 -3.54
N LEU A 255 9.00 -12.07 -2.73
CA LEU A 255 8.38 -10.77 -2.54
C LEU A 255 9.42 -9.74 -2.11
N GLU A 256 9.48 -8.61 -2.81
CA GLU A 256 10.23 -7.43 -2.38
C GLU A 256 9.36 -6.51 -1.53
N ILE A 257 10.00 -5.73 -0.64
CA ILE A 257 9.34 -4.66 0.11
C ILE A 257 10.11 -3.36 -0.13
N ARG A 258 9.42 -2.35 -0.66
CA ARG A 258 9.95 -1.00 -0.87
C ARG A 258 9.18 0.01 -0.04
N ILE A 259 9.93 0.91 0.59
CA ILE A 259 9.37 2.05 1.31
C ILE A 259 9.78 3.31 0.55
N ASP A 260 8.79 4.10 0.14
CA ASP A 260 9.00 5.41 -0.46
C ASP A 260 8.75 6.49 0.59
N LEU A 261 9.79 7.24 0.95
CA LEU A 261 9.79 8.20 2.04
C LEU A 261 9.65 9.60 1.47
N TYR A 262 8.45 10.16 1.52
CA TYR A 262 8.21 11.55 1.13
C TYR A 262 8.99 12.48 2.06
N TYR A 263 9.64 13.46 1.44
CA TYR A 263 10.23 14.58 2.17
C TYR A 263 9.14 15.39 2.88
N ARG A 264 9.53 16.12 3.94
CA ARG A 264 8.67 17.08 4.62
C ARG A 264 8.01 17.99 3.58
N ARG A 265 6.68 18.00 3.59
CA ARG A 265 5.90 18.88 2.73
C ARG A 265 6.15 20.34 3.15
N SER A 266 6.33 21.21 2.17
CA SER A 266 6.41 22.65 2.39
C SER A 266 5.08 23.18 2.92
N GLU A 267 5.14 24.15 3.84
CA GLU A 267 3.94 24.83 4.34
C GLU A 267 3.26 25.61 3.20
N GLY A 268 1.99 25.31 2.92
CA GLY A 268 1.23 25.93 1.83
C GLY A 268 -0.07 25.18 1.52
N ASP A 269 -0.84 25.72 0.58
CA ASP A 269 -2.02 25.04 0.06
C ASP A 269 -1.60 23.75 -0.68
N PRO A 270 -2.35 22.63 -0.52
CA PRO A 270 -2.06 21.41 -1.24
C PRO A 270 -2.10 21.64 -2.76
N THR A 271 -1.07 21.15 -3.45
CA THR A 271 -0.98 21.17 -4.90
C THR A 271 -2.02 20.25 -5.54
N ASP A 272 -2.30 20.42 -6.84
CA ASP A 272 -3.17 19.49 -7.59
C ASP A 272 -2.67 18.04 -7.44
N TRP A 273 -1.35 17.82 -7.42
CA TRP A 273 -0.71 16.53 -7.16
C TRP A 273 -1.14 15.94 -5.81
N GLU A 274 -1.00 16.72 -4.74
CA GLU A 274 -1.30 16.29 -3.37
C GLU A 274 -2.80 16.09 -3.13
N THR A 275 -3.66 16.86 -3.80
CA THR A 275 -5.12 16.69 -3.71
C THR A 275 -5.63 15.47 -4.47
N GLY A 276 -4.83 14.89 -5.36
CA GLY A 276 -5.23 13.79 -6.25
C GLY A 276 -6.14 14.22 -7.41
N LYS A 277 -6.39 15.53 -7.56
CA LYS A 277 -7.31 16.07 -8.56
C LYS A 277 -6.88 15.73 -9.99
N TRP A 278 -5.59 15.88 -10.29
CA TRP A 278 -5.01 15.58 -11.60
C TRP A 278 -5.32 14.14 -12.05
N LEU A 279 -5.26 13.17 -11.14
CA LEU A 279 -5.50 11.76 -11.46
C LEU A 279 -6.97 11.52 -11.83
N ILE A 280 -7.87 12.18 -11.11
CA ILE A 280 -9.31 12.08 -11.35
C ILE A 280 -9.69 12.78 -12.65
N THR A 281 -9.19 14.00 -12.89
CA THR A 281 -9.56 14.80 -14.07
C THR A 281 -8.90 14.30 -15.34
N ASP A 282 -7.62 13.93 -15.27
CA ASP A 282 -6.81 13.67 -16.47
C ASP A 282 -6.72 12.16 -16.76
N GLY A 283 -6.68 11.34 -15.71
CA GLY A 283 -6.65 9.88 -15.83
C GLY A 283 -8.01 9.27 -16.12
N GLY A 284 -9.05 9.81 -15.48
CA GLY A 284 -10.43 9.37 -15.63
C GLY A 284 -10.72 8.01 -14.99
N ARG A 285 -11.96 7.87 -14.51
CA ARG A 285 -12.42 6.64 -13.84
C ARG A 285 -12.43 5.44 -14.77
N ILE A 286 -12.01 4.29 -14.26
CA ILE A 286 -12.18 3.00 -14.93
C ILE A 286 -13.62 2.53 -14.66
N PRO A 287 -14.45 2.34 -15.70
CA PRO A 287 -15.86 2.02 -15.50
C PRO A 287 -16.06 0.59 -14.96
N PRO A 288 -17.07 0.38 -14.10
CA PRO A 288 -17.56 -0.97 -13.81
C PRO A 288 -18.28 -1.54 -15.05
N LEU A 289 -18.23 -2.86 -15.24
CA LEU A 289 -18.69 -3.58 -16.43
C LEU A 289 -20.16 -3.33 -16.84
N SER A 290 -21.01 -2.78 -15.97
CA SER A 290 -22.43 -2.49 -16.22
C SER A 290 -22.71 -1.19 -16.99
N SER A 291 -21.69 -0.55 -17.58
CA SER A 291 -21.81 0.78 -18.21
C SER A 291 -21.44 0.83 -19.71
N LEU A 292 -21.46 -0.32 -20.41
CA LEU A 292 -21.42 -0.41 -21.87
C LEU A 292 -22.71 -1.03 -22.44
#